data_AF-W6YGV1-F1
#
_entry.id   AF-W6YGV1-F1
#
_cell.length_a   1.000
_cell.length_b   1.000
_cell.length_c   1.000
_cell.angle_alpha   90.00
_cell.angle_beta   90.00
_cell.angle_gamma   90.00
#
_symmetry.space_group_name_H-M   'P 1'
#
loop_
_entity.id
_entity.type
_entity.pdbx_description
1 polymer ?
#
loop_
_entity_poly.entity_id
_entity_poly.type
_entity_poly.pdbx_seq_one_letter_code
_entity_poly.pdbx_strand_id
1 'polypeptide(L)'
;MARHAERYPTKRAGSAQKAVVLRMRESSKDFTGTLSFFNEWELFWSSDEEDLEQLTSTGPFAGTLGSFTTGVRLRTRYRHLIDQAATIHPDHPTTFWASGSNRVIETAKHFAAGFFGLDYVSKNTANLSVISEHSSLGADTLTPGRTCIANKKDKENGQPKGYRLMRRYRSTYMPPIRKRLLEQTGMEFNDEEIYAMQEMCGFETTVRGRSDWCNVFTQEEFLGFEYARDILHYYRAGPGQKYAKSMGWLWVNATTNLLLEGPEEAGPLFFSFVHDGDIAPMISALDVINDEEHLPITHIPHNRKWRKSQVSPMGGRIIFELLSCKTGSGDDSPREKFVRLNINDGITALPDCHSGPGKSCPLNEFSERTKKKGEEVQEFKDLCGLSDDAAKRITFLSQKKDNE
;
A
#
# COMPACT_ATOMS: atom_id res chain seq x y z
N MET A 1 -7.30 -1.42 -6.06
CA MET A 1 -6.80 -1.56 -4.67
C MET A 1 -5.98 -0.32 -4.30
N ALA A 2 -6.24 0.30 -3.16
CA ALA A 2 -5.52 1.49 -2.69
C ALA A 2 -5.12 1.37 -1.22
N ARG A 3 -3.94 1.87 -0.88
CA ARG A 3 -3.49 2.01 0.51
C ARG A 3 -4.30 3.11 1.19
N HIS A 4 -4.43 3.04 2.51
CA HIS A 4 -4.74 4.24 3.29
C HIS A 4 -3.80 5.42 2.93
N ALA A 5 -4.32 6.63 3.03
CA ALA A 5 -3.58 7.86 2.76
C ALA A 5 -2.57 8.19 3.87
N GLU A 6 -1.97 9.38 3.80
CA GLU A 6 -1.02 9.92 4.77
C GLU A 6 -1.60 9.89 6.19
N ARG A 7 -0.76 9.50 7.14
CA ARG A 7 -1.17 9.25 8.52
C ARG A 7 -0.07 9.62 9.50
N TYR A 8 -0.45 9.85 10.74
CA TYR A 8 0.47 9.90 11.86
C TYR A 8 1.23 8.57 12.03
N PRO A 9 2.36 8.56 12.76
CA PRO A 9 3.12 7.36 13.08
C PRO A 9 2.25 6.24 13.66
N THR A 10 2.68 4.99 13.54
CA THR A 10 2.03 3.92 14.31
C THR A 10 2.32 4.10 15.78
N LYS A 11 1.51 3.51 16.69
CA LYS A 11 1.79 3.63 18.13
C LYS A 11 3.23 3.27 18.49
N ARG A 12 3.75 2.17 17.94
CA ARG A 12 5.16 1.76 18.13
C ARG A 12 6.18 2.78 17.62
N ALA A 13 5.98 3.33 16.41
CA ALA A 13 6.89 4.32 15.84
C ALA A 13 6.81 5.66 16.60
N GLY A 14 5.60 6.11 16.92
CA GLY A 14 5.34 7.30 17.72
C GLY A 14 5.95 7.21 19.11
N SER A 15 5.87 6.06 19.79
CA SER A 15 6.56 5.85 21.07
C SER A 15 8.08 5.97 20.96
N ALA A 16 8.69 5.41 19.90
CA ALA A 16 10.14 5.53 19.68
C ALA A 16 10.55 6.98 19.39
N GLN A 17 9.78 7.69 18.56
CA GLN A 17 9.98 9.11 18.25
C GLN A 17 9.83 9.99 19.50
N LYS A 18 8.77 9.79 20.28
CA LYS A 18 8.52 10.50 21.54
C LYS A 18 9.63 10.25 22.56
N ALA A 19 10.14 9.02 22.66
CA ALA A 19 11.27 8.69 23.54
C ALA A 19 12.55 9.47 23.18
N VAL A 20 12.86 9.60 21.89
CA VAL A 20 14.00 10.43 21.42
C VAL A 20 13.81 11.89 21.85
N VAL A 21 12.62 12.44 21.60
CA VAL A 21 12.30 13.84 21.92
C VAL A 21 12.40 14.10 23.42
N LEU A 22 11.82 13.23 24.25
CA LEU A 22 11.89 13.35 25.70
C LEU A 22 13.34 13.30 26.20
N ARG A 23 14.13 12.33 25.73
CA ARG A 23 15.54 12.20 26.11
C ARG A 23 16.37 13.42 25.72
N MET A 24 16.13 13.98 24.53
CA MET A 24 16.80 15.21 24.08
C MET A 24 16.41 16.41 24.95
N ARG A 25 15.13 16.56 25.33
CA ARG A 25 14.66 17.62 26.23
C ARG A 25 15.24 17.49 27.65
N GLU A 26 15.24 16.28 28.21
CA GLU A 26 15.79 15.99 29.54
C GLU A 26 17.29 16.23 29.63
N SER A 27 18.02 16.14 28.52
CA SER A 27 19.46 16.45 28.48
C SER A 27 19.79 17.90 28.84
N SER A 28 18.81 18.81 28.78
CA SER A 28 18.96 20.26 29.04
C SER A 28 20.10 20.92 28.25
N LYS A 29 20.48 20.32 27.12
CA LYS A 29 21.48 20.84 26.20
C LYS A 29 20.86 21.88 25.27
N ASP A 30 21.63 22.91 24.95
CA ASP A 30 21.32 23.82 23.85
C ASP A 30 21.78 23.17 22.53
N PHE A 31 20.84 22.86 21.64
CA PHE A 31 21.16 22.22 20.37
C PHE A 31 21.62 23.25 19.34
N THR A 32 22.65 22.92 18.57
CA THR A 32 23.26 23.83 17.59
C THR A 32 23.37 23.17 16.20
N GLY A 33 23.73 23.95 15.19
CA GLY A 33 23.88 23.46 13.82
C GLY A 33 22.56 22.93 13.24
N THR A 34 22.58 21.76 12.61
CA THR A 34 21.39 21.14 12.01
C THR A 34 20.30 20.74 13.00
N LEU A 35 20.59 20.75 14.31
CA LEU A 35 19.64 20.43 15.37
C LEU A 35 19.15 21.66 16.14
N SER A 36 19.55 22.88 15.77
CA SER A 36 19.15 24.10 16.51
C SER A 36 17.64 24.33 16.54
N PHE A 37 16.92 23.88 15.51
CA PHE A 37 15.46 23.93 15.46
C PHE A 37 14.83 23.20 16.66
N PHE A 38 15.50 22.16 17.20
CA PHE A 38 14.94 21.31 18.24
C PHE A 38 14.65 22.09 19.54
N ASN A 39 15.37 23.19 19.79
CA ASN A 39 15.17 24.01 20.98
C ASN A 39 13.74 24.55 21.08
N GLU A 40 13.10 24.88 19.96
CA GLU A 40 11.73 25.42 19.89
C GLU A 40 10.74 24.41 19.29
N TRP A 41 11.21 23.24 18.88
CA TRP A 41 10.40 22.24 18.19
C TRP A 41 9.50 21.44 19.13
N GLU A 42 8.26 21.24 18.72
CA GLU A 42 7.29 20.39 19.41
C GLU A 42 6.81 19.24 18.51
N LEU A 43 6.33 18.16 19.14
CA LEU A 43 5.67 17.05 18.45
C LEU A 43 4.55 17.57 17.55
N PHE A 44 4.44 16.99 16.35
CA PHE A 44 3.41 17.36 15.38
C PHE A 44 2.06 16.66 15.59
N TRP A 45 1.88 16.00 16.73
CA TRP A 45 0.62 15.41 17.18
C TRP A 45 0.43 15.68 18.68
N SER A 46 -0.82 15.68 19.14
CA SER A 46 -1.17 16.10 20.50
C SER A 46 -1.60 14.94 21.39
N SER A 47 -2.33 13.96 20.83
CA SER A 47 -2.88 12.83 21.56
C SER A 47 -2.37 11.50 20.99
N ASP A 48 -1.67 10.72 21.81
CA ASP A 48 -1.19 9.39 21.39
C ASP A 48 -2.35 8.42 21.10
N GLU A 49 -3.53 8.66 21.68
CA GLU A 49 -4.72 7.81 21.49
C GLU A 49 -5.56 8.23 20.28
N GLU A 50 -5.72 9.54 20.08
CA GLU A 50 -6.59 10.09 19.02
C GLU A 50 -5.85 10.28 17.69
N ASP A 51 -4.57 10.70 17.72
CA ASP A 51 -3.84 11.06 16.50
C ASP A 51 -3.06 9.87 15.93
N LEU A 52 -2.32 9.12 16.76
CA LEU A 52 -1.45 8.06 16.26
C LEU A 52 -2.25 7.01 15.47
N GLU A 53 -1.63 6.54 14.39
CA GLU A 53 -2.23 5.69 13.37
C GLU A 53 -3.33 6.30 12.51
N GLN A 54 -3.89 7.46 12.84
CA GLN A 54 -4.98 8.08 12.08
C GLN A 54 -4.47 8.91 10.91
N LEU A 55 -5.37 9.18 9.96
CA LEU A 55 -5.05 10.04 8.82
C LEU A 55 -4.66 11.43 9.30
N THR A 56 -3.69 12.02 8.61
CA THR A 56 -3.36 13.43 8.80
C THR A 56 -4.47 14.28 8.20
N SER A 57 -4.87 15.35 8.91
CA SER A 57 -5.97 16.24 8.52
C SER A 57 -5.52 17.68 8.24
N THR A 58 -4.23 17.95 8.37
CA THR A 58 -3.60 19.28 8.20
C THR A 58 -2.37 19.19 7.31
N GLY A 59 -2.01 20.33 6.72
CA GLY A 59 -0.88 20.45 5.80
C GLY A 59 -1.21 20.08 4.35
N PRO A 60 -0.31 20.39 3.40
CA PRO A 60 -0.53 20.16 1.97
C PRO A 60 -0.54 18.68 1.58
N PHE A 61 -0.03 17.80 2.45
CA PHE A 61 0.02 16.35 2.25
C PHE A 61 -0.92 15.61 3.21
N ALA A 62 -1.92 16.28 3.76
CA ALA A 62 -2.92 15.66 4.64
C ALA A 62 -3.57 14.45 3.94
N GLY A 63 -3.66 13.31 4.64
CA GLY A 63 -4.26 12.10 4.08
C GLY A 63 -5.73 12.26 3.73
N THR A 64 -6.47 13.06 4.50
CA THR A 64 -7.86 13.43 4.18
C THR A 64 -7.95 14.17 2.83
N LEU A 65 -7.07 15.14 2.60
CA LEU A 65 -6.96 15.91 1.36
C LEU A 65 -6.50 15.04 0.19
N GLY A 66 -5.45 14.23 0.38
CA GLY A 66 -4.88 13.35 -0.63
C GLY A 66 -5.89 12.30 -1.11
N SER A 67 -6.66 11.72 -0.18
CA SER A 67 -7.71 10.75 -0.51
C SER A 67 -8.87 11.42 -1.28
N PHE A 68 -9.38 12.56 -0.81
CA PHE A 68 -10.44 13.30 -1.49
C PHE A 68 -10.01 13.73 -2.91
N THR A 69 -8.81 14.30 -3.03
CA THR A 69 -8.25 14.72 -4.32
C THR A 69 -8.08 13.55 -5.28
N THR A 70 -7.67 12.38 -4.78
CA THR A 70 -7.60 11.16 -5.59
C THR A 70 -8.98 10.74 -6.08
N GLY A 71 -10.02 10.84 -5.25
CA GLY A 71 -11.42 10.63 -5.64
C GLY A 71 -11.84 11.54 -6.79
N VAL A 72 -11.59 12.85 -6.68
CA VAL A 72 -11.90 13.82 -7.74
C VAL A 72 -11.16 13.49 -9.04
N ARG A 73 -9.85 13.21 -8.97
CA ARG A 73 -9.04 12.87 -10.15
C ARG A 73 -9.56 11.62 -10.87
N LEU A 74 -9.89 10.56 -10.12
CA LEU A 74 -10.42 9.34 -10.71
C LEU A 74 -11.85 9.52 -11.22
N ARG A 75 -12.67 10.38 -10.59
CA ARG A 75 -13.98 10.76 -11.15
C ARG A 75 -13.81 11.43 -12.49
N THR A 76 -12.90 12.39 -12.63
CA THR A 76 -12.61 13.04 -13.91
C THR A 76 -12.23 12.03 -14.99
N ARG A 77 -11.47 11.00 -14.64
CA ARG A 77 -11.02 9.95 -15.57
C ARG A 77 -12.11 8.94 -15.93
N TYR A 78 -12.92 8.52 -14.95
CA TYR A 78 -13.84 7.38 -15.07
C TYR A 78 -15.32 7.74 -14.91
N ARG A 79 -15.69 9.02 -15.04
CA ARG A 79 -17.07 9.50 -14.90
C ARG A 79 -18.09 8.66 -15.67
N HIS A 80 -17.77 8.29 -16.90
CA HIS A 80 -18.63 7.49 -17.76
C HIS A 80 -18.99 6.11 -17.16
N LEU A 81 -18.14 5.54 -16.31
CA LEU A 81 -18.42 4.28 -15.61
C LEU A 81 -19.39 4.45 -14.43
N ILE A 82 -19.49 5.66 -13.88
CA ILE A 82 -20.51 5.98 -12.86
C ILE A 82 -21.89 5.98 -13.52
N ASP A 83 -22.01 6.63 -14.68
CA ASP A 83 -23.24 6.67 -15.45
C ASP A 83 -23.63 5.26 -15.93
N GLN A 84 -22.65 4.44 -16.32
CA GLN A 84 -22.85 3.04 -16.67
C GLN A 84 -23.33 2.22 -15.45
N ALA A 85 -22.71 2.37 -14.28
CA ALA A 85 -23.12 1.66 -13.06
C ALA A 85 -24.58 1.96 -12.69
N ALA A 86 -24.97 3.24 -12.75
CA ALA A 86 -26.34 3.67 -12.49
C ALA A 86 -27.35 3.15 -13.52
N THR A 87 -26.90 2.82 -14.73
CA THR A 87 -27.75 2.25 -15.79
C THR A 87 -27.95 0.74 -15.60
N ILE A 88 -26.88 0.01 -15.27
CA ILE A 88 -26.89 -1.45 -15.08
C ILE A 88 -27.65 -1.81 -13.80
N HIS A 89 -27.45 -1.03 -12.73
CA HIS A 89 -28.05 -1.28 -11.42
C HIS A 89 -28.72 -0.02 -10.85
N PRO A 90 -29.88 0.42 -11.40
CA PRO A 90 -30.50 1.70 -11.04
C PRO A 90 -30.95 1.78 -9.56
N ASP A 91 -31.28 0.64 -8.96
CA ASP A 91 -31.78 0.56 -7.59
C ASP A 91 -30.70 0.17 -6.57
N HIS A 92 -29.43 0.03 -7.00
CA HIS A 92 -28.36 -0.42 -6.13
C HIS A 92 -27.17 0.54 -6.11
N PRO A 93 -26.74 1.00 -4.92
CA PRO A 93 -25.55 1.82 -4.80
C PRO A 93 -24.31 1.03 -5.24
N THR A 94 -23.35 1.70 -5.86
CA THR A 94 -22.02 1.09 -6.10
C THR A 94 -21.36 0.77 -4.76
N THR A 95 -21.10 -0.50 -4.48
CA THR A 95 -20.36 -0.92 -3.29
C THR A 95 -18.86 -0.65 -3.45
N PHE A 96 -18.26 -0.13 -2.40
CA PHE A 96 -16.80 -0.04 -2.24
C PHE A 96 -16.39 -0.62 -0.90
N TRP A 97 -15.15 -1.11 -0.79
CA TRP A 97 -14.71 -1.92 0.34
C TRP A 97 -13.53 -1.29 1.07
N ALA A 98 -13.53 -1.36 2.40
CA ALA A 98 -12.39 -1.00 3.23
C ALA A 98 -12.07 -2.11 4.21
N SER A 99 -10.78 -2.35 4.47
CA SER A 99 -10.40 -3.21 5.58
C SER A 99 -10.71 -2.52 6.91
N GLY A 100 -11.04 -3.30 7.94
CA GLY A 100 -11.56 -2.87 9.25
C GLY A 100 -10.61 -2.05 10.15
N SER A 101 -9.73 -1.23 9.57
CA SER A 101 -8.87 -0.28 10.27
C SER A 101 -9.38 1.15 10.04
N ASN A 102 -9.46 1.96 11.10
CA ASN A 102 -10.05 3.30 11.03
C ASN A 102 -9.43 4.19 9.93
N ARG A 103 -8.09 4.27 9.86
CA ARG A 103 -7.39 5.00 8.78
C ARG A 103 -7.74 4.53 7.36
N VAL A 104 -8.05 3.24 7.17
CA VAL A 104 -8.42 2.67 5.87
C VAL A 104 -9.86 3.04 5.55
N ILE A 105 -10.76 2.90 6.53
CA ILE A 105 -12.17 3.31 6.44
C ILE A 105 -12.28 4.80 6.11
N GLU A 106 -11.56 5.65 6.86
CA GLU A 106 -11.58 7.10 6.63
C GLU A 106 -10.96 7.47 5.29
N THR A 107 -9.95 6.74 4.81
CA THR A 107 -9.43 6.92 3.44
C THR A 107 -10.54 6.64 2.43
N ALA A 108 -11.25 5.52 2.57
CA ALA A 108 -12.32 5.13 1.67
C ALA A 108 -13.45 6.16 1.63
N LYS A 109 -13.86 6.69 2.79
CA LYS A 109 -14.89 7.74 2.89
C LYS A 109 -14.46 9.05 2.21
N HIS A 110 -13.25 9.52 2.47
CA HIS A 110 -12.75 10.75 1.82
C HIS A 110 -12.63 10.58 0.30
N PHE A 111 -12.17 9.41 -0.15
CA PHE A 111 -12.15 9.08 -1.57
C PHE A 111 -13.56 9.10 -2.16
N ALA A 112 -14.52 8.43 -1.52
CA ALA A 112 -15.90 8.34 -2.00
C ALA A 112 -16.57 9.72 -2.08
N ALA A 113 -16.31 10.59 -1.09
CA ALA A 113 -16.77 11.98 -1.10
C ALA A 113 -16.25 12.76 -2.32
N GLY A 114 -14.98 12.55 -2.72
CA GLY A 114 -14.42 13.15 -3.93
C GLY A 114 -14.90 12.48 -5.23
N PHE A 115 -15.07 11.16 -5.22
CA PHE A 115 -15.40 10.37 -6.40
C PHE A 115 -16.90 10.43 -6.76
N PHE A 116 -17.77 10.10 -5.81
CA PHE A 116 -19.22 10.05 -6.00
C PHE A 116 -19.90 11.39 -5.69
N GLY A 117 -19.34 12.20 -4.78
CA GLY A 117 -19.88 13.47 -4.32
C GLY A 117 -20.16 13.46 -2.83
N LEU A 118 -20.30 14.63 -2.19
CA LEU A 118 -20.48 14.73 -0.73
C LEU A 118 -21.79 14.08 -0.23
N ASP A 119 -22.78 13.98 -1.09
CA ASP A 119 -24.13 13.46 -0.83
C ASP A 119 -24.32 12.01 -1.31
N TYR A 120 -23.23 11.28 -1.59
CA TYR A 120 -23.30 9.92 -2.15
C TYR A 120 -24.12 8.95 -1.28
N VAL A 121 -24.12 9.15 0.04
CA VAL A 121 -24.90 8.35 0.99
C VAL A 121 -26.39 8.69 0.92
N SER A 122 -26.74 9.98 1.01
CA SER A 122 -28.15 10.41 1.00
C SER A 122 -28.82 10.21 -0.36
N LYS A 123 -28.05 10.23 -1.45
CA LYS A 123 -28.50 9.89 -2.80
C LYS A 123 -28.43 8.39 -3.12
N ASN A 124 -27.98 7.55 -2.18
CA ASN A 124 -27.80 6.12 -2.38
C ASN A 124 -26.99 5.79 -3.65
N THR A 125 -25.96 6.59 -3.96
CA THR A 125 -25.11 6.40 -5.15
C THR A 125 -24.01 5.36 -4.90
N ALA A 126 -23.52 5.30 -3.67
CA ALA A 126 -22.49 4.35 -3.26
C ALA A 126 -22.61 3.99 -1.77
N ASN A 127 -22.13 2.81 -1.38
CA ASN A 127 -22.13 2.35 0.02
C ASN A 127 -20.80 1.68 0.37
N LEU A 128 -20.35 1.89 1.62
CA LEU A 128 -19.13 1.30 2.13
C LEU A 128 -19.43 -0.07 2.78
N SER A 129 -18.76 -1.12 2.31
CA SER A 129 -18.68 -2.41 2.98
C SER A 129 -17.35 -2.52 3.74
N VAL A 130 -17.40 -2.75 5.05
CA VAL A 130 -16.21 -2.89 5.88
C VAL A 130 -15.92 -4.37 6.10
N ILE A 131 -14.77 -4.83 5.62
CA ILE A 131 -14.32 -6.22 5.79
C ILE A 131 -13.40 -6.28 7.00
N SER A 132 -13.77 -7.11 7.98
CA SER A 132 -12.96 -7.32 9.19
C SER A 132 -11.53 -7.76 8.86
N GLU A 133 -10.58 -7.43 9.72
CA GLU A 133 -9.18 -7.86 9.60
C GLU A 133 -8.86 -9.05 10.52
N HIS A 134 -9.90 -9.65 11.11
CA HIS A 134 -9.78 -10.78 12.02
C HIS A 134 -9.32 -12.04 11.28
N SER A 135 -8.50 -12.87 11.94
CA SER A 135 -7.88 -14.03 11.29
C SER A 135 -8.86 -15.12 10.87
N SER A 136 -10.06 -15.14 11.44
CA SER A 136 -11.11 -16.11 11.11
C SER A 136 -11.61 -16.02 9.67
N LEU A 137 -11.39 -14.90 8.97
CA LEU A 137 -11.82 -14.74 7.59
C LEU A 137 -11.04 -15.60 6.58
N GLY A 138 -9.91 -16.20 6.99
CA GLY A 138 -9.11 -17.04 6.08
C GLY A 138 -8.75 -16.29 4.80
N ALA A 139 -9.09 -16.86 3.64
CA ALA A 139 -8.81 -16.25 2.34
C ALA A 139 -9.87 -15.22 1.89
N ASP A 140 -11.02 -15.12 2.57
CA ASP A 140 -12.05 -14.13 2.25
C ASP A 140 -11.76 -12.80 2.97
N THR A 141 -10.63 -12.18 2.62
CA THR A 141 -10.14 -10.99 3.32
C THR A 141 -9.51 -9.98 2.37
N LEU A 142 -9.55 -8.71 2.79
CA LEU A 142 -8.72 -7.66 2.22
C LEU A 142 -7.27 -7.69 2.74
N THR A 143 -7.01 -8.41 3.84
CA THR A 143 -5.75 -8.37 4.60
C THR A 143 -5.12 -9.75 4.80
N PRO A 144 -4.66 -10.43 3.74
CA PRO A 144 -4.13 -11.79 3.84
C PRO A 144 -2.88 -11.90 4.72
N GLY A 145 -2.11 -10.81 4.87
CA GLY A 145 -1.01 -10.73 5.84
C GLY A 145 -1.49 -10.82 7.30
N ARG A 146 -2.76 -10.54 7.58
CA ARG A 146 -3.35 -10.68 8.91
C ARG A 146 -4.01 -12.04 9.13
N THR A 147 -4.66 -12.60 8.11
CA THR A 147 -5.36 -13.88 8.24
C THR A 147 -4.43 -15.09 8.12
N CYS A 148 -3.29 -14.95 7.44
CA CYS A 148 -2.30 -16.01 7.39
C CYS A 148 -1.51 -16.14 8.70
N ILE A 149 -1.97 -16.99 9.62
CA ILE A 149 -1.36 -17.17 10.94
C ILE A 149 0.06 -17.75 10.83
N ALA A 150 0.30 -18.69 9.91
CA ALA A 150 1.65 -19.25 9.71
C ALA A 150 2.67 -18.15 9.31
N ASN A 151 2.29 -17.21 8.44
CA ASN A 151 3.15 -16.07 8.07
C ASN A 151 3.55 -15.20 9.28
N LYS A 152 2.65 -15.03 10.26
CA LYS A 152 2.95 -14.29 11.49
C LYS A 152 3.86 -15.07 12.45
N LYS A 153 3.69 -16.39 12.52
CA LYS A 153 4.41 -17.28 13.46
C LYS A 153 5.78 -17.71 12.94
N ASP A 154 5.98 -17.79 11.62
CA ASP A 154 7.24 -18.17 11.01
C ASP A 154 8.31 -17.09 11.26
N LYS A 155 9.23 -17.37 12.19
CA LYS A 155 10.30 -16.44 12.58
C LYS A 155 11.40 -16.32 11.52
N GLU A 156 11.56 -17.31 10.65
CA GLU A 156 12.65 -17.36 9.68
C GLU A 156 12.24 -16.77 8.34
N ASN A 157 11.10 -17.21 7.80
CA ASN A 157 10.64 -16.86 6.45
C ASN A 157 9.33 -16.06 6.42
N GLY A 158 8.69 -15.86 7.57
CA GLY A 158 7.49 -15.03 7.74
C GLY A 158 7.78 -13.53 7.84
N GLN A 159 6.82 -12.76 8.35
CA GLN A 159 6.93 -11.31 8.53
C GLN A 159 8.17 -10.85 9.34
N PRO A 160 8.61 -11.56 10.40
CA PRO A 160 9.80 -11.19 11.17
C PRO A 160 11.09 -11.11 10.33
N LYS A 161 11.18 -11.82 9.20
CA LYS A 161 12.35 -11.79 8.29
C LYS A 161 12.69 -10.36 7.86
N GLY A 162 11.69 -9.58 7.43
CA GLY A 162 11.90 -8.19 7.00
C GLY A 162 12.50 -7.30 8.08
N TYR A 163 12.01 -7.40 9.32
CA TYR A 163 12.54 -6.62 10.43
C TYR A 163 13.97 -7.03 10.81
N ARG A 164 14.27 -8.34 10.81
CA ARG A 164 15.62 -8.85 11.08
C ARG A 164 16.62 -8.37 10.04
N LEU A 165 16.28 -8.47 8.76
CA LEU A 165 17.17 -8.09 7.66
C LEU A 165 17.34 -6.56 7.57
N MET A 166 16.28 -5.79 7.78
CA MET A 166 16.37 -4.32 7.88
C MET A 166 17.33 -3.90 9.00
N ARG A 167 17.26 -4.54 10.18
CA ARG A 167 18.17 -4.26 11.29
C ARG A 167 19.63 -4.52 10.90
N ARG A 168 19.91 -5.65 10.24
CA ARG A 168 21.28 -5.98 9.76
C ARG A 168 21.80 -4.95 8.76
N TYR A 169 20.97 -4.56 7.80
CA TYR A 169 21.35 -3.53 6.82
C TYR A 169 21.58 -2.17 7.48
N ARG A 170 20.74 -1.74 8.43
CA ARG A 170 20.92 -0.47 9.15
C ARG A 170 22.31 -0.35 9.78
N SER A 171 22.82 -1.43 10.37
CA SER A 171 24.15 -1.44 10.98
C SER A 171 25.30 -1.19 9.99
N THR A 172 25.08 -1.20 8.68
CA THR A 172 26.12 -0.89 7.68
C THR A 172 26.27 0.60 7.40
N TYR A 173 25.22 1.42 7.58
CA TYR A 173 25.25 2.85 7.25
C TYR A 173 25.07 3.79 8.47
N MET A 174 24.60 3.27 9.61
CA MET A 174 24.41 4.05 10.83
C MET A 174 25.70 4.53 11.54
N PRO A 175 26.86 3.83 11.49
CA PRO A 175 28.03 4.25 12.28
C PRO A 175 28.54 5.67 11.99
N PRO A 176 28.67 6.13 10.73
CA PRO A 176 29.04 7.51 10.44
C PRO A 176 28.04 8.54 10.98
N ILE A 177 26.74 8.26 10.90
CA ILE A 177 25.67 9.13 11.43
C ILE A 177 25.82 9.27 12.94
N ARG A 178 25.97 8.14 13.64
CA ARG A 178 26.15 8.10 15.09
C ARG A 178 27.35 8.93 15.53
N LYS A 179 28.49 8.77 14.85
CA LYS A 179 29.70 9.54 15.14
C LYS A 179 29.45 11.04 14.98
N ARG A 180 28.85 11.48 13.86
CA ARG A 180 28.53 12.90 13.62
C ARG A 180 27.61 13.46 14.71
N LEU A 181 26.52 12.76 15.02
CA LEU A 181 25.57 13.23 16.03
C LEU A 181 26.19 13.30 17.42
N LEU A 182 27.06 12.35 17.78
CA LEU A 182 27.82 12.39 19.03
C LEU A 182 28.75 13.61 19.06
N GLU A 183 29.49 13.88 17.99
CA GLU A 183 30.39 15.05 17.90
C GLU A 183 29.61 16.38 17.99
N GLN A 184 28.44 16.46 17.37
CA GLN A 184 27.61 17.68 17.34
C GLN A 184 26.88 17.94 18.67
N THR A 185 26.42 16.90 19.35
CA THR A 185 25.51 17.04 20.52
C THR A 185 26.16 16.63 21.84
N GLY A 186 27.24 15.86 21.80
CA GLY A 186 27.77 15.14 22.96
C GLY A 186 26.81 14.08 23.52
N MET A 187 25.81 13.65 22.74
CA MET A 187 24.87 12.58 23.10
C MET A 187 25.11 11.35 22.24
N GLU A 188 25.13 10.18 22.87
CA GLU A 188 25.15 8.91 22.14
C GLU A 188 23.73 8.49 21.77
N PHE A 189 23.48 8.29 20.47
CA PHE A 189 22.22 7.75 19.94
C PHE A 189 22.44 6.35 19.37
N ASN A 190 21.54 5.43 19.68
CA ASN A 190 21.55 4.09 19.09
C ASN A 190 20.86 4.05 17.72
N ASP A 191 20.97 2.93 17.01
CA ASP A 191 20.42 2.78 15.65
C ASP A 191 18.90 3.03 15.61
N GLU A 192 18.15 2.61 16.65
CA GLU A 192 16.68 2.80 16.71
C GLU A 192 16.30 4.26 16.90
N GLU A 193 17.07 5.01 17.70
CA GLU A 193 16.86 6.45 17.86
C GLU A 193 17.12 7.21 16.56
N ILE A 194 18.25 6.92 15.89
CA ILE A 194 18.59 7.54 14.59
C ILE A 194 17.52 7.22 13.54
N TYR A 195 17.07 5.96 13.48
CA TYR A 195 16.01 5.57 12.56
C TYR A 195 14.66 6.25 12.88
N ALA A 196 14.33 6.45 14.17
CA ALA A 196 13.15 7.20 14.57
C ALA A 196 13.22 8.68 14.17
N MET A 197 14.41 9.31 14.25
CA MET A 197 14.65 10.67 13.75
C MET A 197 14.48 10.75 12.22
N GLN A 198 14.95 9.75 11.47
CA GLN A 198 14.71 9.67 10.01
C GLN A 198 13.22 9.50 9.69
N GLU A 199 12.48 8.67 10.45
CA GLU A 199 11.03 8.56 10.30
C GLU A 199 10.30 9.86 10.68
N MET A 200 10.82 10.64 11.63
CA MET A 200 10.26 11.93 12.05
C MET A 200 10.18 12.90 10.86
N CYS A 201 11.24 12.99 10.05
CA CYS A 201 11.26 13.79 8.82
C CYS A 201 10.06 13.49 7.91
N GLY A 202 9.83 12.20 7.62
CA GLY A 202 8.75 11.78 6.74
C GLY A 202 7.36 12.06 7.33
N PHE A 203 7.12 11.69 8.59
CA PHE A 203 5.82 11.88 9.22
C PHE A 203 5.48 13.35 9.47
N GLU A 204 6.44 14.15 9.94
CA GLU A 204 6.21 15.58 10.15
C GLU A 204 5.90 16.29 8.84
N THR A 205 6.59 15.94 7.76
CA THR A 205 6.30 16.49 6.42
C THR A 205 4.85 16.23 6.02
N THR A 206 4.28 15.07 6.34
CA THR A 206 2.87 14.78 6.01
C THR A 206 1.85 15.64 6.75
N VAL A 207 2.24 16.25 7.88
CA VAL A 207 1.37 17.07 8.74
C VAL A 207 1.61 18.56 8.55
N ARG A 208 2.89 18.97 8.48
CA ARG A 208 3.31 20.37 8.44
C ARG A 208 3.69 20.84 7.02
N GLY A 209 3.82 19.92 6.06
CA GLY A 209 4.29 20.21 4.70
C GLY A 209 5.81 20.37 4.57
N ARG A 210 6.53 20.42 5.70
CA ARG A 210 7.99 20.51 5.81
C ARG A 210 8.43 19.90 7.13
N SER A 211 9.71 19.56 7.25
CA SER A 211 10.30 19.07 8.49
C SER A 211 11.77 19.43 8.59
N ASP A 212 12.17 20.10 9.67
CA ASP A 212 13.56 20.44 9.92
C ASP A 212 14.39 19.21 10.30
N TRP A 213 13.75 18.12 10.78
CA TRP A 213 14.41 16.82 10.94
C TRP A 213 14.99 16.29 9.62
N CYS A 214 14.45 16.70 8.47
CA CYS A 214 15.02 16.34 7.19
C CYS A 214 16.42 16.94 6.97
N ASN A 215 16.73 18.09 7.57
CA ASN A 215 18.04 18.74 7.43
C ASN A 215 19.13 18.14 8.33
N VAL A 216 18.76 17.22 9.24
CA VAL A 216 19.70 16.52 10.13
C VAL A 216 20.52 15.47 9.38
N PHE A 217 19.99 14.95 8.27
CA PHE A 217 20.56 13.86 7.50
C PHE A 217 20.98 14.32 6.11
N THR A 218 22.06 13.75 5.60
CA THR A 218 22.50 13.99 4.22
C THR A 218 21.64 13.20 3.22
N GLN A 219 21.71 13.54 1.94
CA GLN A 219 21.02 12.79 0.90
C GLN A 219 21.45 11.31 0.85
N GLU A 220 22.74 11.03 1.02
CA GLU A 220 23.26 9.65 1.05
C GLU A 220 22.68 8.85 2.23
N GLU A 221 22.51 9.49 3.39
CA GLU A 221 21.89 8.86 4.55
C GLU A 221 20.41 8.58 4.35
N PHE A 222 19.72 9.44 3.60
CA PHE A 222 18.35 9.15 3.16
C PHE A 222 18.27 8.04 2.12
N LEU A 223 19.27 7.88 1.24
CA LEU A 223 19.34 6.70 0.36
C LEU A 223 19.52 5.41 1.18
N GLY A 224 20.35 5.46 2.23
CA GLY A 224 20.43 4.39 3.23
C GLY A 224 19.09 4.12 3.92
N PHE A 225 18.36 5.16 4.34
CA PHE A 225 17.03 5.00 4.92
C PHE A 225 16.01 4.42 3.92
N GLU A 226 15.96 4.91 2.69
CA GLU A 226 15.09 4.40 1.62
C GLU A 226 15.35 2.89 1.44
N TYR A 227 16.61 2.49 1.31
CA TYR A 227 16.93 1.09 1.09
C TYR A 227 16.64 0.22 2.32
N ALA A 228 16.77 0.75 3.55
CA ALA A 228 16.31 0.03 4.74
C ALA A 228 14.80 -0.25 4.70
N ARG A 229 13.99 0.70 4.19
CA ARG A 229 12.56 0.49 3.95
C ARG A 229 12.32 -0.52 2.83
N ASP A 230 13.12 -0.49 1.77
CA ASP A 230 13.05 -1.49 0.69
C ASP A 230 13.26 -2.90 1.24
N ILE A 231 14.35 -3.12 1.99
CA ILE A 231 14.66 -4.40 2.65
C ILE A 231 13.51 -4.86 3.56
N LEU A 232 12.99 -3.96 4.41
CA LEU A 232 11.87 -4.30 5.30
C LEU A 232 10.70 -4.86 4.49
N HIS A 233 10.24 -4.13 3.48
CA HIS A 233 8.99 -4.50 2.79
C HIS A 233 9.19 -5.61 1.76
N TYR A 234 10.35 -5.70 1.12
CA TYR A 234 10.70 -6.79 0.21
C TYR A 234 10.66 -8.14 0.92
N TYR A 235 11.19 -8.20 2.15
CA TYR A 235 11.30 -9.45 2.91
C TYR A 235 10.18 -9.67 3.96
N ARG A 236 9.32 -8.67 4.22
CA ARG A 236 8.15 -8.82 5.11
C ARG A 236 6.89 -9.27 4.37
N ALA A 237 6.67 -8.77 3.16
CA ALA A 237 5.46 -9.03 2.39
C ALA A 237 5.65 -8.96 0.85
N GLY A 238 6.88 -8.71 0.39
CA GLY A 238 7.23 -8.60 -1.02
C GLY A 238 7.90 -9.86 -1.59
N PRO A 239 8.58 -9.75 -2.74
CA PRO A 239 9.09 -10.90 -3.49
C PRO A 239 10.10 -11.78 -2.73
N GLY A 240 10.81 -11.24 -1.73
CA GLY A 240 11.77 -11.99 -0.92
C GLY A 240 11.16 -12.84 0.18
N GLN A 241 9.82 -12.89 0.26
CA GLN A 241 9.08 -13.49 1.36
C GLN A 241 8.25 -14.69 0.90
N LYS A 242 8.31 -15.79 1.67
CA LYS A 242 7.76 -17.11 1.29
C LYS A 242 6.25 -17.09 0.99
N TYR A 243 5.49 -16.24 1.67
CA TYR A 243 4.02 -16.22 1.64
C TYR A 243 3.45 -15.19 0.66
N ALA A 244 4.27 -14.24 0.19
CA ALA A 244 3.82 -13.06 -0.55
C ALA A 244 3.05 -13.40 -1.83
N LYS A 245 3.55 -14.34 -2.63
CA LYS A 245 2.91 -14.70 -3.90
C LYS A 245 1.53 -15.34 -3.70
N SER A 246 1.38 -16.28 -2.75
CA SER A 246 0.07 -16.88 -2.44
C SER A 246 -0.92 -15.87 -1.85
N MET A 247 -0.45 -14.97 -0.98
CA MET A 247 -1.28 -13.86 -0.45
C MET A 247 -1.77 -12.93 -1.55
N GLY A 248 -0.87 -12.55 -2.48
CA GLY A 248 -1.21 -11.68 -3.60
C GLY A 248 -2.09 -12.35 -4.64
N TRP A 249 -1.94 -13.66 -4.82
CA TRP A 249 -2.72 -14.41 -5.80
C TRP A 249 -4.22 -14.40 -5.49
N LEU A 250 -4.63 -14.40 -4.21
CA LEU A 250 -6.03 -14.22 -3.83
C LEU A 250 -6.67 -13.00 -4.51
N TRP A 251 -5.96 -11.87 -4.47
CA TRP A 251 -6.37 -10.61 -5.07
C TRP A 251 -6.33 -10.62 -6.60
N VAL A 252 -5.25 -11.16 -7.18
CA VAL A 252 -5.11 -11.25 -8.64
C VAL A 252 -6.18 -12.17 -9.22
N ASN A 253 -6.46 -13.31 -8.58
CA ASN A 253 -7.49 -14.26 -8.99
C ASN A 253 -8.90 -13.63 -8.91
N ALA A 254 -9.26 -13.03 -7.77
CA ALA A 254 -10.56 -12.37 -7.62
C ALA A 254 -10.74 -11.24 -8.66
N THR A 255 -9.71 -10.41 -8.86
CA THR A 255 -9.75 -9.33 -9.87
C THR A 255 -9.87 -9.90 -11.29
N THR A 256 -9.15 -10.98 -11.60
CA THR A 256 -9.22 -11.64 -12.92
C THR A 256 -10.63 -12.15 -13.21
N ASN A 257 -11.30 -12.76 -12.22
CA ASN A 257 -12.67 -13.23 -12.40
C ASN A 257 -13.64 -12.08 -12.69
N LEU A 258 -13.53 -10.95 -11.99
CA LEU A 258 -14.33 -9.75 -12.29
C LEU A 258 -14.07 -9.21 -13.70
N LEU A 259 -12.81 -9.22 -14.16
CA LEU A 259 -12.45 -8.78 -15.51
C LEU A 259 -13.01 -9.72 -16.59
N LEU A 260 -13.08 -11.02 -16.32
CA LEU A 260 -13.65 -12.04 -17.21
C LEU A 260 -15.17 -11.96 -17.27
N GLU A 261 -15.84 -11.77 -16.12
CA GLU A 261 -17.28 -11.55 -16.04
C GLU A 261 -17.70 -10.27 -16.79
N GLY A 262 -16.85 -9.23 -16.72
CA GLY A 262 -17.04 -7.99 -17.46
C GLY A 262 -18.04 -7.02 -16.81
N PRO A 263 -18.12 -5.78 -17.30
CA PRO A 263 -18.81 -4.69 -16.61
C PRO A 263 -20.34 -4.84 -16.55
N GLU A 264 -20.95 -5.55 -17.51
CA GLU A 264 -22.40 -5.77 -17.55
C GLU A 264 -22.86 -6.74 -16.47
N GLU A 265 -22.06 -7.78 -16.20
CA GLU A 265 -22.38 -8.79 -15.19
C GLU A 265 -21.80 -8.44 -13.82
N ALA A 266 -20.49 -8.19 -13.73
CA ALA A 266 -19.84 -7.92 -12.45
C ALA A 266 -20.10 -6.50 -11.94
N GLY A 267 -20.40 -5.56 -12.83
CA GLY A 267 -20.41 -4.12 -12.57
C GLY A 267 -19.11 -3.42 -13.01
N PRO A 268 -19.14 -2.12 -13.33
CA PRO A 268 -17.99 -1.45 -13.95
C PRO A 268 -16.96 -0.87 -12.97
N LEU A 269 -17.25 -0.81 -11.66
CA LEU A 269 -16.44 -0.10 -10.67
C LEU A 269 -16.18 -0.98 -9.44
N PHE A 270 -14.92 -1.12 -9.04
CA PHE A 270 -14.50 -1.83 -7.82
C PHE A 270 -13.40 -1.07 -7.10
N PHE A 271 -13.73 -0.51 -5.93
CA PHE A 271 -12.78 0.24 -5.10
C PHE A 271 -12.53 -0.49 -3.79
N SER A 272 -11.30 -0.93 -3.55
CA SER A 272 -10.92 -1.59 -2.30
C SER A 272 -9.75 -0.88 -1.63
N PHE A 273 -9.90 -0.55 -0.35
CA PHE A 273 -8.92 0.15 0.48
C PHE A 273 -8.28 -0.81 1.49
N VAL A 274 -6.95 -0.80 1.59
CA VAL A 274 -6.12 -1.78 2.30
C VAL A 274 -4.88 -1.13 2.95
N HIS A 275 -3.95 -1.93 3.49
CA HIS A 275 -2.64 -1.46 3.97
C HIS A 275 -1.54 -1.64 2.91
N ASP A 276 -0.36 -1.05 3.14
CA ASP A 276 0.79 -1.23 2.25
C ASP A 276 1.28 -2.68 2.18
N GLY A 277 1.13 -3.41 3.29
CA GLY A 277 1.44 -4.82 3.40
C GLY A 277 0.54 -5.74 2.57
N ASP A 278 -0.58 -5.24 2.04
CA ASP A 278 -1.50 -6.01 1.18
C ASP A 278 -1.27 -5.74 -0.31
N ILE A 279 -0.73 -4.55 -0.64
CA ILE A 279 -0.30 -4.18 -2.00
C ILE A 279 0.97 -4.93 -2.42
N ALA A 280 1.96 -5.03 -1.53
CA ALA A 280 3.24 -5.70 -1.82
C ALA A 280 3.08 -7.18 -2.26
N PRO A 281 2.22 -7.99 -1.61
CA PRO A 281 1.84 -9.32 -2.09
C PRO A 281 1.26 -9.30 -3.50
N MET A 282 0.32 -8.39 -3.80
CA MET A 282 -0.29 -8.29 -5.13
C MET A 282 0.76 -8.02 -6.22
N ILE A 283 1.69 -7.09 -5.97
CA ILE A 283 2.83 -6.83 -6.85
C ILE A 283 3.70 -8.08 -7.04
N SER A 284 3.91 -8.86 -5.98
CA SER A 284 4.70 -10.09 -6.03
C SER A 284 4.01 -11.18 -6.85
N ALA A 285 2.68 -11.29 -6.77
CA ALA A 285 1.90 -12.24 -7.56
C ALA A 285 1.80 -11.84 -9.04
N LEU A 286 1.69 -10.53 -9.32
CA LEU A 286 1.70 -9.97 -10.68
C LEU A 286 3.08 -10.06 -11.36
N ASP A 287 4.15 -10.32 -10.59
CA ASP A 287 5.53 -10.48 -11.08
C ASP A 287 6.04 -9.27 -11.91
N VAL A 288 5.51 -8.08 -11.64
CA VAL A 288 5.90 -6.83 -12.33
C VAL A 288 7.25 -6.30 -11.86
N ILE A 289 7.69 -6.71 -10.66
CA ILE A 289 9.00 -6.40 -10.11
C ILE A 289 9.70 -7.74 -9.86
N ASN A 290 10.44 -8.18 -10.87
CA ASN A 290 11.11 -9.47 -10.96
C ASN A 290 12.63 -9.27 -11.13
N ASP A 291 13.29 -8.80 -10.07
CA ASP A 291 14.75 -8.84 -10.00
C ASP A 291 15.20 -10.31 -9.90
N GLU A 292 16.22 -10.71 -10.67
CA GLU A 292 16.73 -12.10 -10.67
C GLU A 292 17.34 -12.47 -9.31
N GLU A 293 18.03 -11.52 -8.70
CA GLU A 293 18.64 -11.66 -7.39
C GLU A 293 17.79 -10.98 -6.32
N HIS A 294 17.76 -11.60 -5.13
CA HIS A 294 17.17 -10.99 -3.96
C HIS A 294 17.99 -9.78 -3.48
N LEU A 295 17.31 -8.79 -2.90
CA LEU A 295 17.96 -7.55 -2.42
C LEU A 295 19.09 -7.85 -1.40
N PRO A 296 20.34 -7.46 -1.65
CA PRO A 296 21.46 -7.66 -0.72
C PRO A 296 21.31 -6.80 0.53
N ILE A 297 21.79 -7.29 1.67
CA ILE A 297 21.69 -6.59 2.97
C ILE A 297 22.97 -5.84 3.36
N THR A 298 23.93 -5.71 2.45
CA THR A 298 25.26 -5.12 2.70
C THR A 298 25.51 -3.81 1.96
N HIS A 299 24.78 -3.55 0.87
CA HIS A 299 24.95 -2.38 0.01
C HIS A 299 23.65 -2.09 -0.76
N ILE A 300 23.58 -0.91 -1.39
CA ILE A 300 22.45 -0.50 -2.22
C ILE A 300 22.71 -0.91 -3.68
N PRO A 301 21.95 -1.84 -4.27
CA PRO A 301 21.92 -2.04 -5.71
C PRO A 301 21.15 -0.87 -6.36
N HIS A 302 21.87 0.07 -6.97
CA HIS A 302 21.25 1.28 -7.53
C HIS A 302 20.32 1.00 -8.72
N ASN A 303 20.49 -0.14 -9.40
CA ASN A 303 19.66 -0.61 -10.53
C ASN A 303 18.45 -1.46 -10.11
N ARG A 304 18.18 -1.63 -8.81
CA ARG A 304 17.04 -2.43 -8.32
C ARG A 304 15.70 -1.93 -8.86
N LYS A 305 14.82 -2.87 -9.22
CA LYS A 305 13.44 -2.55 -9.61
C LYS A 305 12.55 -2.35 -8.37
N TRP A 306 12.78 -3.12 -7.30
CA TRP A 306 12.01 -2.94 -6.06
C TRP A 306 12.40 -1.66 -5.32
N ARG A 307 11.47 -0.71 -5.29
CA ARG A 307 11.53 0.50 -4.46
C ARG A 307 10.20 0.67 -3.74
N LYS A 308 10.21 0.60 -2.41
CA LYS A 308 8.99 0.71 -1.59
C LYS A 308 8.26 2.03 -1.82
N SER A 309 9.02 3.10 -2.06
CA SER A 309 8.54 4.43 -2.44
C SER A 309 7.71 4.42 -3.74
N GLN A 310 8.02 3.52 -4.67
CA GLN A 310 7.32 3.35 -5.95
C GLN A 310 6.24 2.25 -5.92
N VAL A 311 6.32 1.32 -4.98
CA VAL A 311 5.36 0.21 -4.84
C VAL A 311 4.11 0.65 -4.09
N SER A 312 4.28 1.19 -2.88
CA SER A 312 3.15 1.57 -2.04
C SER A 312 3.50 2.78 -1.16
N PRO A 313 3.66 3.98 -1.75
CA PRO A 313 3.72 5.23 -0.97
C PRO A 313 2.44 5.42 -0.13
N MET A 314 2.37 6.45 0.71
CA MET A 314 1.07 6.82 1.32
C MET A 314 0.07 7.12 0.19
N GLY A 315 -1.17 6.63 0.30
CA GLY A 315 -2.16 6.75 -0.78
C GLY A 315 -1.83 5.98 -2.08
N GLY A 316 -0.78 5.13 -2.06
CA GLY A 316 -0.37 4.33 -3.20
C GLY A 316 -1.46 3.35 -3.65
N ARG A 317 -1.55 3.09 -4.95
CA ARG A 317 -2.68 2.36 -5.56
C ARG A 317 -2.27 1.57 -6.79
N ILE A 318 -3.01 0.48 -7.01
CA ILE A 318 -2.97 -0.34 -8.21
C ILE A 318 -4.38 -0.37 -8.80
N ILE A 319 -4.49 0.01 -10.06
CA ILE A 319 -5.73 0.04 -10.83
C ILE A 319 -5.59 -0.91 -12.02
N PHE A 320 -6.58 -1.79 -12.16
CA PHE A 320 -6.77 -2.62 -13.34
C PHE A 320 -7.83 -1.95 -14.19
N GLU A 321 -7.51 -1.64 -15.44
CA GLU A 321 -8.45 -1.10 -16.41
C GLU A 321 -8.78 -2.19 -17.44
N LEU A 322 -10.06 -2.52 -17.59
CA LEU A 322 -10.54 -3.36 -18.69
C LEU A 322 -10.83 -2.49 -19.90
N LEU A 323 -9.94 -2.53 -20.87
CA LEU A 323 -10.07 -1.80 -22.13
C LEU A 323 -10.87 -2.64 -23.12
N SER A 324 -11.68 -1.97 -23.92
CA SER A 324 -12.34 -2.53 -25.10
C SER A 324 -11.79 -1.78 -26.31
N CYS A 325 -11.07 -2.43 -27.21
CA CYS A 325 -10.38 -1.78 -28.33
C CYS A 325 -10.75 -2.43 -29.66
N LYS A 326 -10.93 -1.62 -30.71
CA LYS A 326 -11.05 -2.11 -32.08
C LYS A 326 -9.69 -2.67 -32.53
N THR A 327 -9.65 -3.86 -33.12
CA THR A 327 -8.40 -4.50 -33.60
C THR A 327 -8.18 -4.40 -35.11
N GLY A 328 -9.07 -3.69 -35.82
CA GLY A 328 -8.93 -3.35 -37.24
C GLY A 328 -9.25 -1.89 -37.54
N SER A 329 -9.03 -1.48 -38.79
CA SER A 329 -9.23 -0.11 -39.28
C SER A 329 -10.65 0.20 -39.79
N GLY A 330 -11.54 -0.80 -39.85
CA GLY A 330 -12.94 -0.66 -40.25
C GLY A 330 -13.88 -0.42 -39.08
N ASP A 331 -15.01 0.25 -39.31
CA ASP A 331 -15.95 0.57 -38.23
C ASP A 331 -16.57 -0.66 -37.56
N ASP A 332 -16.71 -1.76 -38.31
CA ASP A 332 -17.25 -3.06 -37.88
C ASP A 332 -16.20 -4.03 -37.32
N SER A 333 -14.95 -3.60 -37.13
CA SER A 333 -13.91 -4.48 -36.60
C SER A 333 -14.29 -4.99 -35.20
N PRO A 334 -14.06 -6.29 -34.88
CA PRO A 334 -14.35 -6.83 -33.57
C PRO A 334 -13.62 -6.04 -32.48
N ARG A 335 -14.27 -5.89 -31.33
CA ARG A 335 -13.65 -5.29 -30.16
C ARG A 335 -13.08 -6.37 -29.28
N GLU A 336 -11.78 -6.32 -29.07
CA GLU A 336 -11.09 -7.20 -28.14
C GLU A 336 -10.89 -6.52 -26.79
N LYS A 337 -10.71 -7.35 -25.76
CA LYS A 337 -10.57 -6.90 -24.38
C LYS A 337 -9.12 -6.99 -23.94
N PHE A 338 -8.63 -5.94 -23.30
CA PHE A 338 -7.26 -5.85 -22.81
C PHE A 338 -7.24 -5.35 -21.37
N VAL A 339 -6.32 -5.85 -20.57
CA VAL A 339 -6.07 -5.41 -19.20
C VAL A 339 -4.87 -4.47 -19.21
N ARG A 340 -5.08 -3.23 -18.74
CA ARG A 340 -3.99 -2.27 -18.49
C ARG A 340 -3.80 -2.10 -16.99
N LEU A 341 -2.55 -2.14 -16.55
CA LEU A 341 -2.18 -1.92 -15.17
C LEU A 341 -1.67 -0.49 -14.99
N ASN A 342 -2.22 0.20 -14.00
CA ASN A 342 -1.78 1.52 -13.56
C ASN A 342 -1.37 1.44 -12.10
N ILE A 343 -0.06 1.61 -11.83
CA ILE A 343 0.51 1.63 -10.48
C ILE A 343 0.95 3.06 -10.19
N ASN A 344 0.35 3.69 -9.19
CA ASN A 344 0.69 5.05 -8.75
C ASN A 344 0.72 6.07 -9.90
N ASP A 345 -0.28 6.02 -10.80
CA ASP A 345 -0.42 6.84 -12.02
C ASP A 345 0.58 6.52 -13.15
N GLY A 346 1.47 5.54 -12.96
CA GLY A 346 2.32 5.00 -14.00
C GLY A 346 1.67 3.80 -14.71
N ILE A 347 1.51 3.88 -16.03
CA ILE A 347 1.11 2.71 -16.83
C ILE A 347 2.27 1.71 -16.82
N THR A 348 2.02 0.52 -16.28
CA THR A 348 3.02 -0.52 -16.09
C THR A 348 2.68 -1.72 -16.96
N ALA A 349 3.55 -2.03 -17.91
CA ALA A 349 3.42 -3.22 -18.74
C ALA A 349 3.73 -4.48 -17.91
N LEU A 350 2.98 -5.57 -18.13
CA LEU A 350 3.37 -6.88 -17.61
C LEU A 350 4.54 -7.41 -18.46
N PRO A 351 5.64 -7.88 -17.85
CA PRO A 351 6.85 -8.25 -18.59
C PRO A 351 6.63 -9.24 -19.74
N ASP A 352 5.70 -10.18 -19.57
CA ASP A 352 5.38 -11.26 -20.49
C ASP A 352 3.98 -11.13 -21.13
N CYS A 353 3.26 -10.05 -20.88
CA CYS A 353 1.93 -9.81 -21.46
C CYS A 353 1.67 -8.34 -21.75
N HIS A 354 2.11 -7.87 -22.92
CA HIS A 354 2.02 -6.45 -23.29
C HIS A 354 1.84 -6.24 -24.80
N SER A 355 1.26 -7.22 -25.49
CA SER A 355 1.01 -7.21 -26.94
C SER A 355 -0.15 -6.31 -27.37
N GLY A 356 -0.99 -5.88 -26.42
CA GLY A 356 -2.17 -5.05 -26.66
C GLY A 356 -1.88 -3.55 -26.76
N PRO A 357 -2.90 -2.74 -27.14
CA PRO A 357 -2.77 -1.29 -27.27
C PRO A 357 -2.24 -0.62 -26.01
N GLY A 358 -1.26 0.28 -26.17
CA GLY A 358 -0.65 0.99 -25.04
C GLY A 358 0.09 0.08 -24.05
N LYS A 359 0.66 -1.03 -24.54
CA LYS A 359 1.32 -2.08 -23.73
C LYS A 359 0.38 -2.77 -22.73
N SER A 360 -0.89 -2.90 -23.10
CA SER A 360 -1.87 -3.68 -22.34
C SER A 360 -1.75 -5.17 -22.65
N CYS A 361 -2.35 -6.01 -21.82
CA CYS A 361 -2.32 -7.46 -21.92
C CYS A 361 -3.67 -7.95 -22.47
N PRO A 362 -3.73 -8.77 -23.54
CA PRO A 362 -4.99 -9.41 -23.95
C PRO A 362 -5.66 -10.13 -22.76
N LEU A 363 -6.98 -10.00 -22.62
CA LEU A 363 -7.69 -10.50 -21.42
C LEU A 363 -7.54 -12.02 -21.22
N ASN A 364 -7.54 -12.79 -22.31
CA ASN A 364 -7.31 -14.23 -22.29
C ASN A 364 -5.88 -14.57 -21.82
N GLU A 365 -4.87 -13.88 -22.33
CA GLU A 365 -3.48 -14.06 -21.88
C GLU A 365 -3.32 -13.67 -20.40
N PHE A 366 -3.98 -12.58 -19.96
CA PHE A 366 -3.98 -12.19 -18.55
C PHE A 366 -4.58 -13.28 -17.65
N SER A 367 -5.70 -13.87 -18.07
CA SER A 367 -6.37 -14.95 -17.34
C SER A 367 -5.51 -16.21 -17.23
N GLU A 368 -4.91 -16.66 -18.33
CA GLU A 368 -4.01 -17.81 -18.33
C GLU A 368 -2.78 -17.55 -17.46
N ARG A 369 -2.25 -16.32 -17.48
CA ARG A 369 -1.14 -15.91 -16.61
C ARG A 369 -1.52 -15.99 -15.13
N THR A 370 -2.72 -15.54 -14.76
CA THR A 370 -3.25 -15.67 -13.39
C THR A 370 -3.41 -17.14 -12.97
N LYS A 371 -3.95 -17.98 -13.86
CA LYS A 371 -4.13 -19.41 -13.62
C LYS A 371 -2.78 -20.11 -13.39
N LYS A 372 -1.82 -19.92 -14.30
CA LYS A 372 -0.46 -20.44 -14.18
C LYS A 372 0.21 -20.00 -12.86
N LYS A 373 0.05 -18.72 -12.48
CA LYS A 373 0.55 -18.25 -11.19
C LYS A 373 -0.07 -19.01 -10.02
N GLY A 374 -1.36 -19.36 -10.10
CA GLY A 374 -2.07 -20.15 -9.10
C GLY A 374 -1.55 -21.57 -8.96
N GLU A 375 -1.15 -22.19 -10.07
CA GLU A 375 -0.52 -23.52 -10.10
C GLU A 375 0.92 -23.50 -9.55
N GLU A 376 1.65 -22.39 -9.74
CA GLU A 376 3.02 -22.20 -9.24
C GLU A 376 3.09 -21.94 -7.73
N VAL A 377 2.09 -21.26 -7.17
CA VAL A 377 2.08 -20.89 -5.75
C VAL A 377 1.41 -21.97 -4.91
N GLN A 378 1.90 -22.16 -3.69
CA GLN A 378 1.22 -23.05 -2.74
C GLN A 378 -0.16 -22.47 -2.39
N GLU A 379 -1.18 -23.33 -2.28
CA GLU A 379 -2.53 -22.94 -1.89
C GLU A 379 -2.51 -22.16 -0.57
N PHE A 380 -3.20 -21.02 -0.53
CA PHE A 380 -3.17 -20.12 0.63
C PHE A 380 -3.61 -20.83 1.92
N LYS A 381 -4.66 -21.66 1.84
CA LYS A 381 -5.19 -22.43 2.97
C LYS A 381 -4.10 -23.29 3.60
N ASP A 382 -3.45 -24.13 2.80
CA ASP A 382 -2.42 -25.07 3.26
C ASP A 382 -1.17 -24.35 3.73
N LEU A 383 -0.71 -23.36 2.95
CA LEU A 383 0.47 -22.57 3.29
C LEU A 383 0.28 -21.84 4.63
N CYS A 384 -0.92 -21.37 4.91
CA CYS A 384 -1.26 -20.64 6.13
C CYS A 384 -1.72 -21.52 7.29
N GLY A 385 -1.89 -22.84 7.07
CA GLY A 385 -2.38 -23.79 8.06
C GLY A 385 -3.81 -23.48 8.53
N LEU A 386 -4.69 -23.12 7.59
CA LEU A 386 -6.10 -22.84 7.88
C LEU A 386 -6.92 -24.14 7.97
N SER A 387 -8.00 -24.12 8.74
CA SER A 387 -8.92 -25.25 8.89
C SER A 387 -9.71 -25.55 7.62
N ASP A 388 -10.31 -26.73 7.53
CA ASP A 388 -11.04 -27.18 6.33
C ASP A 388 -12.28 -26.35 5.99
N ASP A 389 -12.91 -25.78 7.02
CA ASP A 389 -14.06 -24.88 6.94
C ASP A 389 -13.68 -23.42 6.64
N ALA A 390 -12.38 -23.08 6.67
CA ALA A 390 -11.93 -21.73 6.37
C ALA A 390 -12.24 -21.33 4.91
N ALA A 391 -12.58 -20.07 4.71
CA ALA A 391 -12.81 -19.55 3.37
C ALA A 391 -11.56 -19.71 2.50
N LYS A 392 -11.76 -20.15 1.25
CA LYS A 392 -10.71 -20.53 0.30
C LYS A 392 -10.37 -19.43 -0.72
N ARG A 393 -11.23 -18.42 -0.86
CA ARG A 393 -11.08 -17.31 -1.80
C ARG A 393 -11.84 -16.08 -1.31
N ILE A 394 -11.58 -14.95 -1.96
CA ILE A 394 -12.39 -13.73 -1.80
C ILE A 394 -13.77 -13.94 -2.45
N THR A 395 -14.83 -13.63 -1.71
CA THR A 395 -16.23 -13.75 -2.13
C THR A 395 -17.03 -12.46 -1.97
N PHE A 396 -16.60 -11.51 -1.14
CA PHE A 396 -17.35 -10.26 -0.90
C PHE A 396 -17.26 -9.22 -2.04
N LEU A 397 -16.42 -9.42 -3.06
CA LEU A 397 -16.27 -8.48 -4.17
C LEU A 397 -17.39 -8.69 -5.20
N SER A 398 -18.54 -8.06 -4.98
CA SER A 398 -19.71 -8.13 -5.85
C SER A 398 -20.43 -6.77 -5.91
N GLN A 399 -20.90 -6.37 -7.09
CA GLN A 399 -21.88 -5.28 -7.23
C GLN A 399 -23.32 -5.80 -7.33
N LYS A 400 -23.50 -7.12 -7.42
CA LYS A 400 -24.81 -7.76 -7.41
C LYS A 400 -25.37 -7.76 -5.98
N LYS A 401 -26.69 -7.64 -5.86
CA LYS A 401 -27.39 -7.82 -4.58
C LYS A 401 -27.07 -9.22 -4.04
N ASP A 402 -26.71 -9.33 -2.76
CA ASP A 402 -26.77 -10.60 -2.06
C ASP A 402 -28.24 -11.04 -2.11
N ASN A 403 -28.55 -12.06 -2.92
CA ASN A 403 -29.82 -12.74 -2.76
C ASN A 403 -29.78 -13.41 -1.37
N GLU A 404 -30.74 -13.05 -0.52
CA GLU A 404 -30.95 -13.64 0.81
C GLU A 404 -30.82 -15.17 0.84
#